data_AF-A0A974KW68-F1
#
_entry.id   AF-A0A974KW68-F1
#
_cell.length_a   1.000
_cell.length_b   1.000
_cell.length_c   1.000
_cell.angle_alpha   90.00
_cell.angle_beta   90.00
_cell.angle_gamma   90.00
#
_symmetry.space_group_name_H-M   'P 1'
#
loop_
_entity.id
_entity.type
_entity.pdbx_description
1 polymer ?
#
loop_
_entity_poly.entity_id
_entity_poly.type
_entity_poly.pdbx_seq_one_letter_code
_entity_poly.pdbx_strand_id
1 'polypeptide(L)'
;MKYCTNCGHKINDNQSFCNNCGTKLNDSQTNQQNNHNKIAKDREVNDRYTYHYQDNAQHKHSGLRKVLLAILAVVILGILVYGFYFAYHQFTGHNSSNNTTQSQNSDTSDRNAHGAQIDIFSDTFDQAYTKAPSKDGYAEIYNGMSRSRVETKYGQSNGTIYLHGSTYEKYGDLAILYDEYNNVSQVIIAPSSITEEDYIEHYNEPDYREGNTLIYDTYKDNDFSVLVTIRDGMVLAIENVDQLPSNASDDSDEVSSTSEARAIANDVLDSNDWIHSVDEGEFSYRVNYGRENEDRAHRAIIVEKSDGSTSEWDGDEWDY
;
A
#
# COMPACT_ATOMS: atom_id res chain seq x y z
N MET A 1 0.65 6.31 -28.30
CA MET A 1 0.42 5.71 -26.97
C MET A 1 1.70 5.92 -26.17
N LYS A 2 1.59 6.56 -25.00
CA LYS A 2 2.73 6.80 -24.12
C LYS A 2 2.77 5.72 -23.04
N TYR A 3 3.95 5.42 -22.52
CA TYR A 3 4.14 4.49 -21.41
C TYR A 3 5.04 5.13 -20.36
N CYS A 4 4.80 4.81 -19.09
CA CYS A 4 5.58 5.33 -17.97
C CYS A 4 7.02 4.85 -18.10
N THR A 5 7.97 5.77 -18.06
CA THR A 5 9.41 5.45 -18.14
C THR A 5 9.92 4.78 -16.86
N ASN A 6 9.16 4.81 -15.77
CA ASN A 6 9.52 4.18 -14.51
C ASN A 6 8.93 2.77 -14.35
N CYS A 7 7.65 2.55 -14.72
CA CYS A 7 6.96 1.27 -14.47
C CYS A 7 6.33 0.62 -15.71
N GLY A 8 6.44 1.23 -16.89
CA GLY A 8 5.91 0.66 -18.14
C GLY A 8 4.39 0.72 -18.31
N HIS A 9 3.64 1.30 -17.36
CA HIS A 9 2.18 1.41 -17.45
C HIS A 9 1.74 2.40 -18.55
N LYS A 10 0.61 2.12 -19.22
CA LYS A 10 0.10 2.96 -20.32
C LYS A 10 -0.37 4.32 -19.81
N ILE A 11 0.01 5.38 -20.51
CA ILE A 11 -0.27 6.77 -20.16
C ILE A 11 -1.26 7.38 -21.16
N ASN A 12 -2.41 7.82 -20.64
CA ASN A 12 -3.36 8.74 -21.26
C ASN A 12 -2.76 10.14 -21.45
N ASP A 13 -3.12 10.82 -22.54
CA ASP A 13 -2.34 11.94 -23.08
C ASP A 13 -2.34 13.25 -22.27
N ASN A 14 -3.05 13.33 -21.13
CA ASN A 14 -3.18 14.55 -20.31
C ASN A 14 -3.00 14.30 -18.79
N GLN A 15 -2.24 13.29 -18.38
CA GLN A 15 -2.01 13.03 -16.96
C GLN A 15 -0.61 13.51 -16.53
N SER A 16 -0.57 14.37 -15.51
CA SER A 16 0.68 14.96 -14.99
C SER A 16 1.47 14.01 -14.07
N PHE A 17 0.89 12.85 -13.72
CA PHE A 17 1.51 11.82 -12.87
C PHE A 17 1.02 10.45 -13.32
N CYS A 18 1.85 9.42 -13.19
CA CYS A 18 1.47 8.05 -13.46
C CYS A 18 0.55 7.55 -12.35
N ASN A 19 -0.69 7.20 -12.69
CA ASN A 19 -1.67 6.62 -11.79
C ASN A 19 -1.25 5.29 -11.14
N ASN A 20 -0.26 4.59 -11.70
CA ASN A 20 0.19 3.29 -11.19
C ASN A 20 1.40 3.39 -10.24
N CYS A 21 2.25 4.41 -10.37
CA CYS A 21 3.49 4.48 -9.56
C CYS A 21 3.82 5.89 -9.04
N GLY A 22 2.92 6.86 -9.21
CA GLY A 22 3.06 8.23 -8.71
C GLY A 22 4.14 9.07 -9.40
N THR A 23 4.87 8.53 -10.37
CA THR A 23 5.94 9.28 -11.05
C THR A 23 5.38 10.46 -11.83
N LYS A 24 5.91 11.66 -11.57
CA LYS A 24 5.51 12.88 -12.27
C LYS A 24 5.87 12.80 -13.75
N LEU A 25 4.87 13.00 -14.60
CA LEU A 25 4.99 13.05 -16.04
C LEU A 25 5.06 14.52 -16.42
N ASN A 26 6.22 14.95 -16.90
CA ASN A 26 6.41 16.35 -17.24
C ASN A 26 5.58 16.71 -18.49
N ASP A 27 4.54 17.53 -18.28
CA ASP A 27 3.77 18.15 -19.35
C ASP A 27 4.65 19.17 -20.09
N SER A 28 5.20 18.75 -21.21
CA SER A 28 5.78 19.66 -22.20
C SER A 28 5.03 19.49 -23.50
N GLN A 29 3.94 20.22 -23.63
CA GLN A 29 3.44 20.65 -24.94
C GLN A 29 3.51 22.17 -25.00
N THR A 30 4.39 22.71 -25.85
CA THR A 30 3.93 23.55 -26.98
C THR A 30 4.97 23.57 -28.10
N ASN A 31 4.51 23.10 -29.25
CA ASN A 31 4.92 23.33 -30.64
C ASN A 31 5.98 24.40 -30.96
N GLN A 32 6.91 24.06 -31.87
CA GLN A 32 7.03 24.78 -33.14
C GLN A 32 7.32 23.85 -34.32
N GLN A 33 6.57 24.09 -35.38
CA GLN A 33 6.51 23.43 -36.68
C GLN A 33 7.81 23.62 -37.49
N ASN A 34 8.14 22.68 -38.39
CA ASN A 34 7.99 22.92 -39.84
C ASN A 34 8.54 21.77 -40.69
N ASN A 35 7.63 21.19 -41.48
CA ASN A 35 7.73 20.75 -42.88
C ASN A 35 9.08 20.29 -43.44
N HIS A 36 9.10 19.08 -44.01
CA HIS A 36 9.17 18.93 -45.48
C HIS A 36 8.84 17.49 -45.94
N ASN A 37 7.97 17.44 -46.96
CA ASN A 37 7.59 16.28 -47.77
C ASN A 37 8.81 15.49 -48.31
N LYS A 38 8.68 14.15 -48.45
CA LYS A 38 8.52 13.46 -49.76
C LYS A 38 8.79 11.95 -49.68
N ILE A 39 7.80 11.21 -50.19
CA ILE A 39 7.90 10.10 -51.17
C ILE A 39 8.34 8.70 -50.68
N ALA A 40 7.47 7.76 -51.05
CA ALA A 40 7.58 6.32 -50.99
C ALA A 40 8.79 5.71 -51.74
N LYS A 41 9.32 4.60 -51.22
CA LYS A 41 9.49 3.31 -51.93
C LYS A 41 10.21 2.27 -51.05
N ASP A 42 9.62 1.09 -51.01
CA ASP A 42 10.21 -0.24 -51.18
C ASP A 42 11.65 -0.58 -50.74
N ARG A 43 11.70 -1.79 -50.14
CA ARG A 43 12.76 -2.81 -50.12
C ARG A 43 13.88 -2.73 -49.07
N GLU A 44 13.79 -3.67 -48.14
CA GLU A 44 14.62 -4.89 -48.05
C GLU A 44 16.17 -4.76 -48.02
N VAL A 45 16.75 -5.63 -47.19
CA VAL A 45 18.13 -6.14 -47.17
C VAL A 45 19.12 -5.39 -46.27
N ASN A 46 19.22 -5.92 -45.05
CA ASN A 46 20.43 -6.44 -44.40
C ASN A 46 21.77 -6.09 -45.08
N ASP A 47 22.63 -5.30 -44.44
CA ASP A 47 24.02 -5.74 -44.37
C ASP A 47 24.79 -5.28 -43.14
N ARG A 48 25.69 -6.18 -42.79
CA ARG A 48 26.50 -6.29 -41.59
C ARG A 48 27.71 -5.34 -41.57
N TYR A 49 28.12 -5.02 -40.34
CA TYR A 49 29.45 -4.62 -39.86
C TYR A 49 30.08 -3.32 -40.40
N THR A 50 30.41 -2.40 -39.49
CA THR A 50 31.81 -2.19 -39.05
C THR A 50 31.87 -1.22 -37.88
N TYR A 51 32.66 -1.60 -36.87
CA TYR A 51 33.02 -0.79 -35.71
C TYR A 51 34.36 -0.11 -36.03
N HIS A 52 34.43 1.22 -35.94
CA HIS A 52 35.69 1.94 -35.74
C HIS A 52 35.48 3.14 -34.82
N TYR A 53 36.38 3.21 -33.85
CA TYR A 53 36.44 4.09 -32.70
C TYR A 53 37.17 5.41 -33.06
N GLN A 54 36.67 6.56 -32.64
CA GLN A 54 37.56 7.65 -32.20
C GLN A 54 36.85 8.70 -31.33
N ASP A 55 37.36 8.81 -30.11
CA ASP A 55 37.16 9.92 -29.18
C ASP A 55 37.52 11.27 -29.80
N ASN A 56 36.82 12.32 -29.36
CA ASN A 56 37.46 13.57 -28.95
C ASN A 56 36.48 14.45 -28.16
N ALA A 57 36.79 14.60 -26.87
CA ALA A 57 36.19 15.59 -25.98
C ALA A 57 36.51 17.01 -26.45
N GLN A 58 35.52 17.90 -26.46
CA GLN A 58 35.74 19.34 -26.24
C GLN A 58 34.58 19.96 -25.46
N HIS A 59 34.86 20.23 -24.18
CA HIS A 59 34.11 21.19 -23.37
C HIS A 59 34.23 22.60 -23.98
N LYS A 60 33.09 23.26 -24.17
CA LYS A 60 33.04 24.70 -24.44
C LYS A 60 31.97 25.35 -23.55
N HIS A 61 32.40 25.86 -22.40
CA HIS A 61 31.58 26.72 -21.55
C HIS A 61 31.52 28.13 -22.15
N SER A 62 30.33 28.61 -22.51
CA SER A 62 30.12 30.00 -22.91
C SER A 62 28.92 30.62 -22.17
N GLY A 63 29.20 31.69 -21.41
CA GLY A 63 28.33 32.87 -21.29
C GLY A 63 27.00 32.82 -20.53
N LEU A 64 26.37 31.66 -20.28
CA LEU A 64 25.01 31.60 -19.71
C LEU A 64 24.96 31.25 -18.20
N ARG A 65 26.04 30.72 -17.62
CA ARG A 65 26.09 30.32 -16.21
C ARG A 65 26.10 31.50 -15.23
N LYS A 66 26.64 32.66 -15.62
CA LYS A 66 26.71 33.85 -14.75
C LYS A 66 25.35 34.53 -14.59
N VAL A 67 24.51 34.52 -15.62
CA VAL A 67 23.15 35.10 -15.57
C VAL A 67 22.22 34.22 -14.73
N LEU A 68 22.30 32.89 -14.89
CA LEU A 68 21.55 31.94 -14.06
C LEU A 68 21.92 32.03 -12.57
N LEU A 69 23.21 32.17 -12.24
CA LEU A 69 23.65 32.37 -10.86
C LEU A 69 23.18 33.71 -10.27
N ALA A 70 23.16 34.78 -11.07
CA ALA A 70 22.64 36.08 -10.64
C ALA A 70 21.13 36.04 -10.38
N ILE A 71 20.35 35.38 -11.24
CA ILE A 71 18.91 35.20 -11.05
C ILE A 71 18.64 34.35 -9.79
N LEU A 72 19.38 33.24 -9.61
CA LEU A 72 19.26 32.40 -8.43
C LEU A 72 19.55 33.18 -7.14
N ALA A 73 20.59 34.02 -7.13
CA ALA A 73 20.94 34.85 -5.98
C ALA A 73 19.83 35.86 -5.64
N VAL A 74 19.21 36.49 -6.65
CA VAL A 74 18.09 37.42 -6.44
C VAL A 74 16.85 36.71 -5.91
N VAL A 75 16.55 35.51 -6.43
CA VAL A 75 15.42 34.69 -5.93
C VAL A 75 15.65 34.26 -4.49
N ILE A 76 16.85 33.78 -4.15
CA ILE A 76 17.21 33.42 -2.77
C ILE A 76 17.09 34.63 -1.85
N LEU A 77 17.56 35.80 -2.28
CA LEU A 77 17.48 37.03 -1.49
C LEU A 77 16.03 37.48 -1.31
N GLY A 78 15.17 37.32 -2.32
CA GLY A 78 13.73 37.55 -2.19
C GLY A 78 13.04 36.59 -1.21
N ILE A 79 13.38 35.30 -1.24
CA ILE A 79 12.87 34.29 -0.30
C ILE A 79 13.32 34.61 1.14
N LEU A 80 14.58 35.02 1.32
CA LEU A 80 15.09 35.41 2.64
C LEU A 80 14.36 36.65 3.17
N VAL A 81 14.17 37.69 2.35
CA VAL A 81 13.44 38.91 2.74
C VAL A 81 11.98 38.58 3.08
N TYR A 82 11.31 37.74 2.28
CA TYR A 82 9.96 37.28 2.55
C TYR A 82 9.86 36.44 3.83
N GLY A 83 10.81 35.54 4.06
CA GLY A 83 10.91 34.74 5.28
C GLY A 83 11.12 35.61 6.53
N PHE A 84 11.99 36.62 6.45
CA PHE A 84 12.17 37.59 7.54
C PHE A 84 10.92 38.41 7.80
N TYR A 85 10.20 38.84 6.76
CA TYR A 85 8.93 39.55 6.89
C TYR A 85 7.85 38.69 7.56
N PHE A 86 7.71 37.42 7.13
CA PHE A 86 6.76 36.47 7.72
C PHE A 86 7.08 36.18 9.19
N ALA A 87 8.35 35.94 9.52
CA ALA A 87 8.80 35.71 10.89
C ALA A 87 8.56 36.95 11.79
N TYR A 88 8.82 38.16 11.28
CA TYR A 88 8.52 39.41 12.00
C TYR A 88 7.02 39.55 12.28
N HIS A 89 6.17 39.17 11.33
CA HIS A 89 4.71 39.26 11.48
C HIS A 89 4.12 38.17 12.39
N GLN A 90 4.78 37.00 12.48
CA GLN A 90 4.42 35.92 13.41
C GLN A 90 4.81 36.25 14.86
N PHE A 91 5.85 37.08 15.08
CA PHE A 91 6.38 37.39 16.41
C PHE A 91 5.83 38.68 17.05
N THR A 92 5.13 39.54 16.29
CA THR A 92 4.68 40.85 16.79
C THR A 92 3.17 40.94 17.08
N GLY A 93 2.41 39.87 16.90
CA GLY A 93 1.02 39.79 17.34
C GLY A 93 0.90 39.04 18.66
N HIS A 94 0.78 39.76 19.79
CA HIS A 94 -0.17 39.51 20.87
C HIS A 94 -0.01 40.56 21.98
N ASN A 95 -0.96 41.50 22.06
CA ASN A 95 -1.27 42.25 23.28
C ASN A 95 -2.56 41.68 23.88
N SER A 96 -2.39 40.98 25.01
CA SER A 96 -3.27 40.85 26.19
C SER A 96 -4.80 40.82 26.03
N SER A 97 -5.44 39.75 26.49
CA SER A 97 -6.11 39.74 27.81
C SER A 97 -6.74 38.38 28.16
N ASN A 98 -6.74 38.10 29.45
CA ASN A 98 -7.01 36.84 30.14
C ASN A 98 -8.45 36.32 30.03
N ASN A 99 -8.61 34.99 30.06
CA ASN A 99 -9.45 34.28 31.06
C ASN A 99 -9.17 32.77 31.07
N THR A 100 -8.68 32.29 32.23
CA THR A 100 -8.83 30.96 32.84
C THR A 100 -9.18 29.74 31.97
N THR A 101 -8.27 28.78 31.87
CA THR A 101 -8.38 27.45 32.51
C THR A 101 -6.98 26.81 32.57
N GLN A 102 -6.71 26.19 33.71
CA GLN A 102 -5.44 25.63 34.14
C GLN A 102 -5.12 24.34 33.38
N SER A 103 -4.07 24.35 32.54
CA SER A 103 -3.21 23.19 32.31
C SER A 103 -1.82 23.70 31.91
N GLN A 104 -0.81 23.01 32.40
CA GLN A 104 0.52 23.54 32.69
C GLN A 104 1.34 23.84 31.43
N ASN A 105 1.99 25.00 31.45
CA ASN A 105 3.16 25.28 30.63
C ASN A 105 4.28 24.27 30.90
N SER A 106 4.95 23.83 29.84
CA SER A 106 6.39 23.58 29.89
C SER A 106 7.02 24.18 28.64
N ASP A 107 7.48 25.42 28.79
CA ASP A 107 8.47 26.01 27.90
C ASP A 107 9.86 25.49 28.27
N THR A 108 10.52 24.92 27.25
CA THR A 108 11.97 24.82 27.03
C THR A 108 12.82 23.85 27.86
N SER A 109 13.72 23.19 27.12
CA SER A 109 14.91 22.42 27.52
C SER A 109 14.70 21.02 28.12
N ASP A 110 14.43 20.05 27.24
CA ASP A 110 15.17 18.78 27.22
C ASP A 110 15.11 18.17 25.81
N ARG A 111 16.23 18.19 25.09
CA ARG A 111 16.41 17.30 23.92
C ARG A 111 16.72 15.91 24.46
N ASN A 112 15.74 15.27 25.07
CA ASN A 112 15.79 13.86 25.38
C ASN A 112 14.92 13.11 24.39
N ALA A 113 15.54 12.10 23.78
CA ALA A 113 14.99 11.21 22.77
C ALA A 113 13.74 10.49 23.28
N HIS A 114 12.58 11.09 23.07
CA HIS A 114 11.30 10.43 23.30
C HIS A 114 10.73 10.09 21.94
N GLY A 115 10.57 8.78 21.70
CA GLY A 115 10.02 8.26 20.45
C GLY A 115 8.64 8.81 20.12
N ALA A 116 8.05 8.34 19.03
CA ALA A 116 6.73 8.79 18.60
C ALA A 116 5.70 8.60 19.73
N GLN A 117 4.85 9.61 19.92
CA GLN A 117 3.65 9.52 20.75
C GLN A 117 2.45 9.61 19.83
N ILE A 118 1.64 8.55 19.79
CA ILE A 118 0.51 8.45 18.88
C ILE A 118 -0.76 8.30 19.71
N ASP A 119 -1.61 9.34 19.65
CA ASP A 119 -2.96 9.26 20.17
C ASP A 119 -3.83 8.49 19.18
N ILE A 120 -3.97 7.18 19.44
CA ILE A 120 -4.73 6.28 18.57
C ILE A 120 -6.24 6.54 18.61
N PHE A 121 -6.75 7.39 19.50
CA PHE A 121 -8.18 7.75 19.56
C PHE A 121 -8.47 9.12 18.92
N SER A 122 -7.44 9.76 18.36
CA SER A 122 -7.60 11.03 17.67
C SER A 122 -8.22 10.86 16.28
N ASP A 123 -9.04 11.83 15.87
CA ASP A 123 -9.59 11.89 14.50
C ASP A 123 -8.49 11.85 13.42
N THR A 124 -7.32 12.41 13.74
CA THR A 124 -6.17 12.43 12.82
C THR A 124 -5.61 11.03 12.62
N PHE A 125 -5.48 10.25 13.70
CA PHE A 125 -5.04 8.87 13.60
C PHE A 125 -6.06 8.02 12.84
N ASP A 126 -7.34 8.11 13.22
CA ASP A 126 -8.42 7.35 12.60
C ASP A 126 -8.48 7.59 11.08
N GLN A 127 -8.47 8.86 10.64
CA GLN A 127 -8.51 9.19 9.21
C GLN A 127 -7.25 8.77 8.45
N ALA A 128 -6.07 8.87 9.08
CA ALA A 128 -4.81 8.64 8.40
C ALA A 128 -4.33 7.18 8.45
N TYR A 129 -4.77 6.38 9.41
CA TYR A 129 -4.25 5.03 9.65
C TYR A 129 -5.34 3.95 9.62
N THR A 130 -6.44 4.15 10.36
CA THR A 130 -7.52 3.16 10.45
C THR A 130 -8.44 3.19 9.22
N LYS A 131 -8.61 4.36 8.60
CA LYS A 131 -9.48 4.58 7.43
C LYS A 131 -8.73 4.88 6.13
N ALA A 132 -7.42 4.63 6.10
CA ALA A 132 -6.59 4.81 4.91
C ALA A 132 -5.57 3.67 4.78
N PRO A 133 -5.13 3.32 3.57
CA PRO A 133 -4.11 2.29 3.35
C PRO A 133 -2.73 2.81 3.80
N SER A 134 -2.41 2.61 5.08
CA SER A 134 -1.12 2.98 5.71
C SER A 134 -0.07 1.86 5.66
N LYS A 135 -0.14 1.01 4.64
CA LYS A 135 0.71 -0.18 4.46
C LYS A 135 2.18 0.16 4.19
N ASP A 136 2.41 1.27 3.47
CA ASP A 136 3.75 1.69 3.02
C ASP A 136 4.48 2.59 4.02
N GLY A 137 3.85 2.93 5.14
CA GLY A 137 4.43 3.78 6.16
C GLY A 137 3.43 4.66 6.89
N TYR A 138 3.90 5.27 7.98
CA TYR A 138 3.13 6.18 8.81
C TYR A 138 4.06 7.15 9.56
N ALA A 139 3.52 8.28 10.03
CA ALA A 139 4.27 9.30 10.79
C ALA A 139 5.56 9.78 10.08
N GLU A 140 5.48 9.92 8.74
CA GLU A 140 6.57 10.26 7.82
C GLU A 140 7.75 9.25 7.82
N ILE A 141 7.55 8.04 8.35
CA ILE A 141 8.40 6.89 8.08
C ILE A 141 7.78 6.14 6.91
N TYR A 142 8.60 5.72 5.94
CA TYR A 142 8.13 5.03 4.75
C TYR A 142 9.06 3.87 4.41
N ASN A 143 8.53 2.90 3.68
CA ASN A 143 9.25 1.71 3.22
C ASN A 143 10.55 2.10 2.47
N GLY A 144 11.67 1.46 2.80
CA GLY A 144 13.00 1.80 2.30
C GLY A 144 13.72 2.94 3.02
N MET A 145 13.12 3.60 4.03
CA MET A 145 13.83 4.58 4.86
C MET A 145 14.94 3.90 5.69
N SER A 146 16.14 4.47 5.75
CA SER A 146 17.21 3.90 6.57
C SER A 146 16.96 4.05 8.08
N ARG A 147 17.39 3.06 8.88
CA ARG A 147 17.33 3.12 10.35
C ARG A 147 17.91 4.43 10.90
N SER A 148 19.06 4.88 10.39
CA SER A 148 19.69 6.14 10.84
C SER A 148 18.79 7.37 10.65
N ARG A 149 17.96 7.39 9.59
CA ARG A 149 17.02 8.49 9.36
C ARG A 149 15.83 8.43 10.32
N VAL A 150 15.35 7.22 10.65
CA VAL A 150 14.36 7.02 11.72
C VAL A 150 14.93 7.51 13.05
N GLU A 151 16.15 7.11 13.40
CA GLU A 151 16.80 7.48 14.66
C GLU A 151 17.09 8.98 14.77
N THR A 152 17.36 9.64 13.64
CA THR A 152 17.49 11.11 13.60
C THR A 152 16.17 11.79 13.96
N LYS A 153 15.03 11.17 13.64
CA LYS A 153 13.70 11.73 13.88
C LYS A 153 13.16 11.38 15.27
N TYR A 154 13.28 10.13 15.68
CA TYR A 154 12.62 9.60 16.88
C TYR A 154 13.58 9.19 18.01
N GLY A 155 14.90 9.36 17.80
CA GLY A 155 15.91 8.86 18.73
C GLY A 155 16.17 7.37 18.57
N GLN A 156 16.98 6.80 19.46
CA GLN A 156 17.30 5.38 19.43
C GLN A 156 16.08 4.51 19.78
N SER A 157 16.08 3.28 19.30
CA SER A 157 15.08 2.28 19.66
C SER A 157 14.98 2.15 21.19
N ASN A 158 13.76 2.15 21.70
CA ASN A 158 13.46 2.08 23.14
C ASN A 158 12.82 0.76 23.56
N GLY A 159 12.86 -0.25 22.70
CA GLY A 159 12.39 -1.60 23.00
C GLY A 159 12.18 -2.43 21.75
N THR A 160 11.61 -3.61 21.91
CA THR A 160 11.21 -4.46 20.79
C THR A 160 9.87 -5.12 21.08
N ILE A 161 9.17 -5.50 20.02
CA ILE A 161 8.02 -6.43 20.09
C ILE A 161 8.25 -7.60 19.14
N TYR A 162 7.68 -8.75 19.48
CA TYR A 162 7.70 -9.95 18.66
C TYR A 162 6.29 -10.27 18.16
N LEU A 163 6.15 -10.33 16.84
CA LEU A 163 4.88 -10.45 16.14
C LEU A 163 5.08 -11.24 14.84
N HIS A 164 4.23 -12.22 14.57
CA HIS A 164 4.26 -13.06 13.36
C HIS A 164 5.64 -13.63 12.97
N GLY A 165 6.46 -14.01 13.95
CA GLY A 165 7.80 -14.58 13.68
C GLY A 165 8.93 -13.54 13.59
N SER A 166 8.58 -12.25 13.57
CA SER A 166 9.49 -11.13 13.33
C SER A 166 9.69 -10.27 14.57
N THR A 167 10.87 -9.67 14.70
CA THR A 167 11.19 -8.71 15.76
C THR A 167 11.10 -7.29 15.19
N TYR A 168 10.26 -6.46 15.79
CA TYR A 168 10.14 -5.05 15.45
C TYR A 168 10.85 -4.20 16.51
N GLU A 169 11.54 -3.15 16.09
CA GLU A 169 12.17 -2.18 16.99
C GLU A 169 11.19 -1.06 17.33
N LYS A 170 11.02 -0.77 18.62
CA LYS A 170 10.12 0.27 19.10
C LYS A 170 10.79 1.64 19.07
N TYR A 171 10.05 2.63 18.60
CA TYR A 171 10.40 4.05 18.66
C TYR A 171 9.23 4.81 19.28
N GLY A 172 8.94 4.53 20.55
CA GLY A 172 7.75 5.05 21.25
C GLY A 172 6.54 4.18 20.95
N ASP A 173 5.46 4.78 20.47
CA ASP A 173 4.23 4.10 20.04
C ASP A 173 4.30 3.56 18.61
N LEU A 174 5.47 3.66 17.94
CA LEU A 174 5.74 3.00 16.66
C LEU A 174 6.58 1.75 16.89
N ALA A 175 6.36 0.73 16.07
CA ALA A 175 7.26 -0.42 15.94
C ALA A 175 7.59 -0.67 14.47
N ILE A 176 8.87 -0.94 14.19
CA ILE A 176 9.41 -0.93 12.83
C ILE A 176 10.16 -2.24 12.57
N LEU A 177 9.80 -2.90 11.47
CA LEU A 177 10.56 -4.02 10.93
C LEU A 177 11.63 -3.49 9.99
N TYR A 178 12.87 -3.91 10.19
CA TYR A 178 13.98 -3.60 9.29
C TYR A 178 14.34 -4.82 8.44
N ASP A 179 14.69 -4.57 7.17
CA ASP A 179 15.29 -5.56 6.30
C ASP A 179 16.76 -5.84 6.66
N GLU A 180 17.40 -6.75 5.92
CA GLU A 180 18.82 -7.11 6.10
C GLU A 180 19.80 -5.95 5.81
N TYR A 181 19.35 -4.91 5.11
CA TYR A 181 20.12 -3.71 4.79
C TYR A 181 19.88 -2.56 5.77
N ASN A 182 19.12 -2.79 6.85
CA ASN A 182 18.68 -1.79 7.83
C ASN A 182 17.80 -0.67 7.24
N ASN A 183 16.98 -1.01 6.24
CA ASN A 183 15.91 -0.15 5.75
C ASN A 183 14.57 -0.62 6.30
N VAL A 184 13.67 0.32 6.53
CA VAL A 184 12.29 0.07 6.97
C VAL A 184 11.62 -0.83 5.95
N SER A 185 11.11 -1.99 6.39
CA SER A 185 10.27 -2.88 5.60
C SER A 185 8.79 -2.70 5.94
N GLN A 186 8.47 -2.39 7.20
CA GLN A 186 7.09 -2.20 7.67
C GLN A 186 7.08 -1.27 8.88
N VAL A 187 6.00 -0.48 9.00
CA VAL A 187 5.73 0.39 10.15
C VAL A 187 4.37 0.02 10.72
N ILE A 188 4.32 -0.30 12.01
CA ILE A 188 3.09 -0.65 12.73
C ILE A 188 2.97 0.20 13.99
N ILE A 189 1.77 0.28 14.56
CA ILE A 189 1.52 1.03 15.79
C ILE A 189 1.58 0.07 16.96
N ALA A 190 2.36 0.41 17.98
CA ALA A 190 2.55 -0.39 19.19
C ALA A 190 2.33 0.52 20.41
N PRO A 191 1.07 0.92 20.67
CA PRO A 191 0.75 1.96 21.63
C PRO A 191 1.13 1.55 23.04
N SER A 192 1.40 2.53 23.88
CA SER A 192 1.65 2.31 25.30
C SER A 192 0.33 2.31 26.08
N SER A 193 0.07 1.20 26.78
CA SER A 193 -0.97 1.14 27.82
C SER A 193 -2.43 1.29 27.35
N ILE A 194 -2.78 0.74 26.18
CA ILE A 194 -4.18 0.66 25.72
C ILE A 194 -4.74 -0.72 26.03
N THR A 195 -5.88 -0.77 26.72
CA THR A 195 -6.59 -2.03 26.96
C THR A 195 -7.43 -2.44 25.75
N GLU A 196 -7.73 -3.73 25.64
CA GLU A 196 -8.68 -4.22 24.64
C GLU A 196 -10.07 -3.58 24.80
N GLU A 197 -10.53 -3.38 26.04
CA GLU A 197 -11.83 -2.77 26.34
C GLU A 197 -11.90 -1.32 25.86
N ASP A 198 -10.88 -0.49 26.17
CA ASP A 198 -10.83 0.90 25.72
C ASP A 198 -10.80 0.99 24.17
N TYR A 199 -10.10 0.07 23.53
CA TYR A 199 -10.01 0.02 22.07
C TYR A 199 -11.37 -0.31 21.44
N ILE A 200 -12.06 -1.33 21.93
CA ILE A 200 -13.39 -1.74 21.44
C ILE A 200 -14.44 -0.69 21.77
N GLU A 201 -14.37 -0.01 22.93
CA GLU A 201 -15.27 1.09 23.27
C GLU A 201 -15.18 2.24 22.24
N HIS A 202 -13.96 2.55 21.77
CA HIS A 202 -13.76 3.61 20.79
C HIS A 202 -14.07 3.18 19.35
N TYR A 203 -13.60 1.98 18.94
CA TYR A 203 -13.65 1.51 17.54
C TYR A 203 -14.80 0.55 17.23
N ASN A 204 -15.59 0.17 18.23
CA ASN A 204 -16.62 -0.87 18.20
C ASN A 204 -16.03 -2.29 18.07
N GLU A 205 -16.91 -3.29 18.13
CA GLU A 205 -16.56 -4.70 17.92
C GLU A 205 -15.91 -4.91 16.54
N PRO A 206 -14.90 -5.77 16.43
CA PRO A 206 -14.31 -6.12 15.15
C PRO A 206 -15.28 -6.94 14.29
N ASP A 207 -15.07 -6.94 12.97
CA ASP A 207 -15.85 -7.78 12.06
C ASP A 207 -15.57 -9.27 12.32
N TYR A 208 -14.31 -9.62 12.60
CA TYR A 208 -13.89 -10.98 12.92
C TYR A 208 -12.87 -11.00 14.06
N ARG A 209 -12.83 -12.10 14.80
CA ARG A 209 -11.77 -12.38 15.79
C ARG A 209 -11.14 -13.73 15.49
N GLU A 210 -9.83 -13.73 15.30
CA GLU A 210 -9.04 -14.94 15.16
C GLU A 210 -8.05 -15.06 16.32
N GLY A 211 -8.35 -15.94 17.28
CA GLY A 211 -7.54 -16.09 18.49
C GLY A 211 -7.43 -14.77 19.27
N ASN A 212 -6.24 -14.20 19.30
CA ASN A 212 -5.94 -12.92 19.97
C ASN A 212 -5.89 -11.72 19.02
N THR A 213 -6.31 -11.86 17.76
CA THR A 213 -6.32 -10.78 16.77
C THR A 213 -7.75 -10.34 16.48
N LEU A 214 -8.01 -9.04 16.60
CA LEU A 214 -9.22 -8.38 16.15
C LEU A 214 -9.03 -7.95 14.70
N ILE A 215 -10.00 -8.22 13.84
CA ILE A 215 -9.93 -7.94 12.41
C ILE A 215 -11.04 -6.94 12.07
N TYR A 216 -10.62 -5.74 11.69
CA TYR A 216 -11.49 -4.67 11.19
C TYR A 216 -11.35 -4.62 9.66
N ASP A 217 -12.36 -5.14 9.00
CA ASP A 217 -12.41 -5.36 7.56
C ASP A 217 -13.86 -5.22 7.03
N THR A 218 -14.58 -4.21 7.51
CA THR A 218 -15.98 -3.95 7.14
C THR A 218 -16.13 -3.64 5.64
N TYR A 219 -15.16 -2.95 5.04
CA TYR A 219 -15.25 -2.43 3.67
C TYR A 219 -14.41 -3.26 2.70
N LYS A 220 -14.95 -4.38 2.21
CA LYS A 220 -14.24 -5.33 1.34
C LYS A 220 -13.72 -4.78 0.01
N ASP A 221 -14.29 -3.68 -0.46
CA ASP A 221 -13.92 -3.02 -1.72
C ASP A 221 -12.69 -2.09 -1.60
N ASN A 222 -12.20 -1.85 -0.37
CA ASN A 222 -10.95 -1.14 -0.18
C ASN A 222 -9.75 -2.07 -0.46
N ASP A 223 -8.54 -1.54 -0.38
CA ASP A 223 -7.31 -2.30 -0.60
C ASP A 223 -6.56 -2.65 0.69
N PHE A 224 -7.22 -2.56 1.86
CA PHE A 224 -6.58 -2.80 3.15
C PHE A 224 -7.52 -3.23 4.29
N SER A 225 -7.00 -4.06 5.17
CA SER A 225 -7.65 -4.42 6.44
C SER A 225 -6.81 -3.95 7.63
N VAL A 226 -7.45 -3.77 8.79
CA VAL A 226 -6.77 -3.39 10.04
C VAL A 226 -6.81 -4.55 11.03
N LEU A 227 -5.64 -5.00 11.46
CA LEU A 227 -5.47 -6.08 12.43
C LEU A 227 -4.99 -5.50 13.76
N VAL A 228 -5.62 -5.91 14.85
CA VAL A 228 -5.27 -5.48 16.21
C VAL A 228 -4.92 -6.72 17.01
N THR A 229 -3.64 -6.89 17.31
CA THR A 229 -3.17 -8.02 18.12
C THR A 229 -3.25 -7.67 19.60
N ILE A 230 -3.94 -8.52 20.37
CA ILE A 230 -4.08 -8.41 21.83
C ILE A 230 -3.09 -9.34 22.52
N ARG A 231 -2.48 -8.87 23.61
CA ARG A 231 -1.66 -9.69 24.51
C ARG A 231 -1.91 -9.26 25.95
N ASP A 232 -2.23 -10.23 26.80
CA ASP A 232 -2.50 -9.99 28.24
C ASP A 232 -3.56 -8.90 28.48
N GLY A 233 -4.60 -8.84 27.64
CA GLY A 233 -5.69 -7.86 27.71
C GLY A 233 -5.34 -6.46 27.19
N MET A 234 -4.15 -6.28 26.59
CA MET A 234 -3.64 -5.01 26.09
C MET A 234 -3.45 -5.06 24.58
N VAL A 235 -3.63 -3.93 23.90
CA VAL A 235 -3.28 -3.78 22.48
C VAL A 235 -1.75 -3.83 22.35
N LEU A 236 -1.25 -4.88 21.73
CA LEU A 236 0.18 -5.06 21.44
C LEU A 236 0.59 -4.33 20.16
N ALA A 237 -0.22 -4.49 19.11
CA ALA A 237 0.07 -3.98 17.78
C ALA A 237 -1.22 -3.68 17.01
N ILE A 238 -1.19 -2.64 16.19
CA ILE A 238 -2.20 -2.30 15.18
C ILE A 238 -1.48 -2.26 13.84
N GLU A 239 -1.95 -3.05 12.89
CA GLU A 239 -1.34 -3.26 11.58
C GLU A 239 -2.33 -2.91 10.48
N ASN A 240 -1.85 -2.18 9.47
CA ASN A 240 -2.55 -2.02 8.21
C ASN A 240 -1.93 -3.00 7.21
N VAL A 241 -2.72 -3.96 6.74
CA VAL A 241 -2.27 -5.04 5.85
C VAL A 241 -3.01 -4.94 4.51
N ASP A 242 -2.49 -5.61 3.48
CA ASP A 242 -3.25 -5.79 2.24
C ASP A 242 -4.63 -6.36 2.53
N GLN A 243 -5.62 -5.93 1.74
CA GLN A 243 -6.99 -6.37 1.91
C GLN A 243 -7.02 -7.88 2.06
N LEU A 244 -7.54 -8.33 3.21
CA LEU A 244 -7.68 -9.76 3.44
C LEU A 244 -8.53 -10.33 2.31
N PRO A 245 -8.16 -11.50 1.77
CA PRO A 245 -9.07 -12.18 0.86
C PRO A 245 -10.40 -12.26 1.59
N SER A 246 -11.51 -11.98 0.90
CA SER A 246 -12.83 -12.24 1.45
C SER A 246 -12.81 -13.67 1.96
N ASN A 247 -12.74 -13.83 3.27
CA ASN A 247 -13.03 -15.11 3.89
C ASN A 247 -14.50 -15.29 3.53
N ALA A 248 -14.76 -16.12 2.53
CA ALA A 248 -16.08 -16.68 2.25
C ALA A 248 -16.43 -17.66 3.38
N SER A 249 -16.42 -17.12 4.60
CA SER A 249 -17.07 -17.62 5.79
C SER A 249 -18.09 -16.54 6.17
N ASP A 250 -18.83 -16.10 5.17
CA ASP A 250 -20.09 -15.42 5.36
C ASP A 250 -21.06 -16.55 5.71
N ASP A 251 -21.85 -16.42 6.77
CA ASP A 251 -23.07 -17.22 7.00
C ASP A 251 -24.16 -16.88 5.94
N SER A 252 -23.71 -16.57 4.72
CA SER A 252 -24.46 -16.73 3.51
C SER A 252 -24.11 -18.13 3.04
N ASP A 253 -25.08 -19.04 3.10
CA ASP A 253 -24.95 -20.33 2.43
C ASP A 253 -24.69 -20.13 0.91
N GLU A 254 -24.79 -18.90 0.37
CA GLU A 254 -24.58 -18.56 -1.04
C GLU A 254 -23.11 -18.66 -1.50
N VAL A 255 -22.84 -19.59 -2.41
CA VAL A 255 -21.56 -19.78 -3.10
C VAL A 255 -21.45 -18.78 -4.26
N SER A 256 -20.44 -17.91 -4.21
CA SER A 256 -20.32 -16.76 -5.11
C SER A 256 -19.20 -16.88 -6.14
N SER A 257 -18.38 -17.94 -6.07
CA SER A 257 -17.25 -18.11 -7.00
C SER A 257 -16.95 -19.55 -7.40
N THR A 258 -16.30 -19.72 -8.56
CA THR A 258 -15.80 -21.02 -9.03
C THR A 258 -14.69 -21.60 -8.12
N SER A 259 -13.94 -20.73 -7.43
CA SER A 259 -12.91 -21.13 -6.47
C SER A 259 -13.52 -21.72 -5.20
N GLU A 260 -14.60 -21.12 -4.71
CA GLU A 260 -15.36 -21.58 -3.56
C GLU A 260 -16.07 -22.91 -3.87
N ALA A 261 -16.73 -23.00 -5.02
CA ALA A 261 -17.30 -24.25 -5.50
C ALA A 261 -16.26 -25.37 -5.65
N ARG A 262 -15.03 -25.04 -6.10
CA ARG A 262 -13.91 -25.99 -6.16
C ARG A 262 -13.52 -26.50 -4.77
N ALA A 263 -13.50 -25.62 -3.77
CA ALA A 263 -13.15 -25.99 -2.40
C ALA A 263 -14.22 -26.89 -1.78
N ILE A 264 -15.50 -26.55 -1.96
CA ILE A 264 -16.64 -27.38 -1.52
C ILE A 264 -16.60 -28.76 -2.17
N ALA A 265 -16.34 -28.83 -3.48
CA ALA A 265 -16.21 -30.11 -4.17
C ALA A 265 -15.00 -30.93 -3.68
N ASN A 266 -13.86 -30.30 -3.37
CA ASN A 266 -12.70 -31.00 -2.82
C ASN A 266 -12.95 -31.64 -1.46
N ASP A 267 -13.89 -31.11 -0.65
CA ASP A 267 -14.22 -31.68 0.67
C ASP A 267 -15.02 -32.99 0.56
N VAL A 268 -15.78 -33.16 -0.52
CA VAL A 268 -16.62 -34.35 -0.75
C VAL A 268 -15.99 -35.39 -1.68
N LEU A 269 -14.90 -35.05 -2.37
CA LEU A 269 -14.18 -35.96 -3.28
C LEU A 269 -13.17 -36.84 -2.54
N ASP A 270 -12.90 -38.02 -3.07
CA ASP A 270 -11.83 -38.88 -2.55
C ASP A 270 -10.46 -38.22 -2.78
N SER A 271 -9.49 -38.47 -1.89
CA SER A 271 -8.16 -37.84 -1.96
C SER A 271 -7.38 -38.10 -3.25
N ASN A 272 -7.77 -39.13 -4.00
CA ASN A 272 -7.12 -39.53 -5.25
C ASN A 272 -7.89 -39.06 -6.50
N ASP A 273 -9.03 -38.41 -6.31
CA ASP A 273 -9.79 -37.77 -7.38
C ASP A 273 -9.15 -36.43 -7.76
N TRP A 274 -9.37 -36.01 -9.00
CA TRP A 274 -8.80 -34.78 -9.53
C TRP A 274 -9.84 -33.95 -10.24
N ILE A 275 -9.88 -32.65 -9.95
CA ILE A 275 -10.80 -31.70 -10.59
C ILE A 275 -10.22 -31.21 -11.91
N HIS A 276 -10.94 -31.44 -13.00
CA HIS A 276 -10.61 -30.97 -14.34
C HIS A 276 -10.94 -29.48 -14.56
N SER A 277 -12.19 -29.09 -14.30
CA SER A 277 -12.69 -27.74 -14.54
C SER A 277 -13.86 -27.41 -13.62
N VAL A 278 -14.14 -26.13 -13.45
CA VAL A 278 -15.35 -25.65 -12.78
C VAL A 278 -16.08 -24.75 -13.76
N ASP A 279 -17.28 -25.16 -14.14
CA ASP A 279 -18.16 -24.41 -15.03
C ASP A 279 -19.18 -23.65 -14.19
N GLU A 280 -19.38 -22.36 -14.50
CA GLU A 280 -20.35 -21.52 -13.81
C GLU A 280 -21.71 -21.55 -14.53
N GLY A 281 -22.75 -21.93 -13.80
CA GLY A 281 -24.16 -21.85 -14.23
C GLY A 281 -24.90 -20.69 -13.56
N GLU A 282 -26.16 -20.51 -13.96
CA GLU A 282 -27.04 -19.47 -13.42
C GLU A 282 -27.34 -19.68 -11.93
N PHE A 283 -27.57 -20.93 -11.52
CA PHE A 283 -27.97 -21.28 -10.15
C PHE A 283 -26.98 -22.20 -9.42
N SER A 284 -26.00 -22.75 -10.13
CA SER A 284 -25.04 -23.70 -9.55
C SER A 284 -23.70 -23.67 -10.28
N TYR A 285 -22.68 -24.20 -9.64
CA TYR A 285 -21.39 -24.51 -10.23
C TYR A 285 -21.29 -26.00 -10.54
N ARG A 286 -20.73 -26.34 -11.69
CA ARG A 286 -20.47 -27.73 -12.10
C ARG A 286 -18.98 -28.01 -12.05
N VAL A 287 -18.56 -28.76 -11.04
CA VAL A 287 -17.16 -29.14 -10.80
C VAL A 287 -16.87 -30.48 -11.45
N ASN A 288 -16.26 -30.45 -12.64
CA ASN A 288 -15.90 -31.64 -13.40
C ASN A 288 -14.70 -32.34 -12.79
N TYR A 289 -14.80 -33.64 -12.51
CA TYR A 289 -13.73 -34.39 -11.87
C TYR A 289 -13.54 -35.80 -12.48
N GLY A 290 -12.34 -36.35 -12.32
CA GLY A 290 -11.97 -37.71 -12.68
C GLY A 290 -11.39 -38.47 -11.48
N ARG A 291 -11.45 -39.80 -11.51
CA ARG A 291 -10.91 -40.68 -10.46
C ARG A 291 -9.44 -40.96 -10.69
N GLU A 292 -8.81 -41.54 -9.67
CA GLU A 292 -7.45 -42.06 -9.76
C GLU A 292 -7.29 -42.97 -10.99
N ASN A 293 -6.36 -42.63 -11.88
CA ASN A 293 -6.04 -43.32 -13.14
C ASN A 293 -7.03 -43.13 -14.31
N GLU A 294 -8.03 -42.25 -14.21
CA GLU A 294 -8.85 -41.85 -15.36
C GLU A 294 -8.15 -40.79 -16.21
N ASP A 295 -8.34 -40.83 -17.53
CA ASP A 295 -7.72 -39.91 -18.50
C ASP A 295 -8.54 -38.64 -18.77
N ARG A 296 -9.77 -38.59 -18.25
CA ARG A 296 -10.71 -37.49 -18.43
C ARG A 296 -11.70 -37.43 -17.26
N ALA A 297 -12.34 -36.27 -17.09
CA ALA A 297 -13.47 -36.14 -16.18
C ALA A 297 -14.71 -36.80 -16.77
N HIS A 298 -15.28 -37.75 -16.04
CA HIS A 298 -16.53 -38.44 -16.40
C HIS A 298 -17.73 -37.98 -15.57
N ARG A 299 -17.46 -37.28 -14.47
CA ARG A 299 -18.44 -36.95 -13.43
C ARG A 299 -18.34 -35.48 -13.06
N ALA A 300 -19.34 -34.99 -12.36
CA ALA A 300 -19.29 -33.66 -11.78
C ALA A 300 -19.94 -33.62 -10.39
N ILE A 301 -19.40 -32.76 -9.52
CA ILE A 301 -20.11 -32.29 -8.33
C ILE A 301 -20.85 -31.01 -8.72
N ILE A 302 -22.16 -30.98 -8.50
CA ILE A 302 -22.97 -29.77 -8.60
C ILE A 302 -22.97 -29.11 -7.24
N VAL A 303 -22.57 -27.85 -7.19
CA VAL A 303 -22.58 -27.01 -5.99
C VAL A 303 -23.62 -25.92 -6.19
N GLU A 304 -24.69 -25.93 -5.40
CA GLU A 304 -25.76 -24.92 -5.51
C GLU A 304 -25.23 -23.55 -5.07
N LYS A 305 -25.52 -22.53 -5.88
CA LYS A 305 -25.11 -21.15 -5.55
C LYS A 305 -25.82 -20.64 -4.33
N SER A 306 -27.04 -21.10 -4.02
CA SER A 306 -27.83 -20.55 -2.91
C SER A 306 -27.38 -21.00 -1.54
N ASP A 307 -26.88 -22.23 -1.43
CA ASP A 307 -26.63 -22.86 -0.13
C ASP A 307 -25.38 -23.76 -0.03
N GLY A 308 -24.61 -23.85 -1.11
CA GLY A 308 -23.41 -24.71 -1.16
C GLY A 308 -23.70 -26.20 -1.07
N SER A 309 -24.97 -26.62 -1.12
CA SER A 309 -25.33 -28.02 -1.12
C SER A 309 -24.75 -28.74 -2.34
N THR A 310 -24.31 -29.97 -2.14
CA THR A 310 -23.65 -30.77 -3.17
C THR A 310 -24.50 -31.93 -3.64
N SER A 311 -24.49 -32.18 -4.94
CA SER A 311 -24.99 -33.42 -5.54
C SER A 311 -24.02 -33.94 -6.59
N GLU A 312 -23.97 -35.26 -6.75
CA GLU A 312 -23.09 -35.89 -7.73
C GLU A 312 -23.85 -36.18 -9.02
N TRP A 313 -23.22 -35.85 -10.15
CA TRP A 313 -23.69 -36.14 -11.49
C TRP A 313 -22.78 -37.17 -12.15
N ASP A 314 -23.33 -38.37 -12.35
CA ASP A 314 -22.65 -39.52 -12.94
C ASP A 314 -23.08 -39.76 -14.39
N GLY A 315 -22.76 -38.84 -15.31
CA GLY A 315 -22.58 -39.13 -16.75
C GLY A 315 -23.73 -39.72 -17.59
N ASP A 316 -24.80 -40.24 -17.00
CA ASP A 316 -25.82 -41.05 -17.65
C ASP A 316 -27.13 -40.25 -17.80
N GLU A 317 -27.51 -40.06 -19.07
CA GLU A 317 -28.82 -39.70 -19.63
C GLU A 317 -29.61 -38.55 -18.96
N TRP A 318 -29.56 -37.36 -19.58
CA TRP A 318 -30.79 -36.58 -19.75
C TRP A 318 -31.58 -37.22 -20.90
N ASP A 319 -32.52 -38.10 -20.59
CA ASP A 319 -33.62 -38.42 -21.50
C ASP A 319 -34.42 -37.12 -21.72
N TYR A 320 -34.26 -36.53 -22.90
CA TYR A 320 -35.11 -35.44 -23.41
C TYR A 320 -36.52 -35.95 -23.74
#